data_AF-A0A1X7NRK9-F1
#
_entry.id   AF-A0A1X7NRK9-F1
#
_cell.length_a   1.000
_cell.length_b   1.000
_cell.length_c   1.000
_cell.angle_alpha   90.00
_cell.angle_beta   90.00
_cell.angle_gamma   90.00
#
_symmetry.space_group_name_H-M   'P 1'
#
loop_
_entity.id
_entity.type
_entity.pdbx_description
1 polymer ?
#
loop_
_entity_poly.entity_id
_entity_poly.type
_entity_poly.pdbx_seq_one_letter_code
_entity_poly.pdbx_strand_id
1 'polypeptide(L)'
;MEFLISILPFAAIMGLMYFMMIRPQKKAADKTKNMLSSMKKGDGIVTIGGLHGVIDELNETDKTVVINCEGIFLTFERRAIARIKDLAVASTIETFEAEPEDSDLNR
;
A
#
# COMPACT_ATOMS: atom_id res chain seq x y z
N MET A 1 18.83 41.84 19.76
CA MET A 1 19.11 41.26 18.43
C MET A 1 19.74 39.87 18.54
N GLU A 2 20.64 39.63 19.49
CA GLU A 2 21.24 38.31 19.81
C GLU A 2 20.23 37.16 19.95
N PHE A 3 19.10 37.36 20.64
CA PHE A 3 18.08 36.33 20.86
C PHE A 3 17.41 35.84 19.56
N LEU A 4 17.32 36.71 18.55
CA LEU A 4 16.75 36.36 17.24
C LEU A 4 17.70 35.44 16.44
N ILE A 5 19.01 35.64 16.61
CA ILE A 5 20.06 34.83 15.97
C ILE A 5 20.11 33.45 16.63
N SER A 6 19.92 33.35 17.95
CA SER A 6 19.89 32.06 18.67
C SER A 6 18.66 31.19 18.40
N ILE A 7 17.52 31.79 18.02
CA ILE A 7 16.29 31.04 17.67
C ILE A 7 16.31 30.57 16.20
N LEU A 8 17.07 31.24 15.34
CA LEU A 8 17.21 30.90 13.91
C LEU A 8 17.54 29.41 13.66
N PRO A 9 18.54 28.77 14.32
CA PRO A 9 18.82 27.35 14.11
C PRO A 9 17.69 26.43 14.60
N PHE A 10 17.02 26.79 15.70
CA PHE A 10 15.88 26.02 16.21
C PHE A 10 14.66 26.09 15.29
N ALA A 11 14.38 27.29 14.74
CA ALA A 11 13.33 27.48 13.76
C ALA A 11 13.62 26.74 12.45
N ALA A 12 14.90 26.69 12.02
CA ALA A 12 15.32 25.93 10.85
C ALA A 12 15.11 24.41 11.02
N ILE A 13 15.48 23.85 12.18
CA ILE A 13 15.26 22.42 12.48
C ILE A 13 13.76 22.11 12.58
N MET A 14 12.96 22.96 13.25
CA MET A 14 11.50 22.79 13.29
C MET A 14 10.88 22.85 11.89
N GLY A 15 11.32 23.79 11.04
CA GLY A 15 10.86 23.88 9.65
C GLY A 15 11.22 22.65 8.83
N LEU A 16 12.45 22.15 8.98
CA LEU A 16 12.92 20.95 8.27
C LEU A 16 12.16 19.69 8.72
N MET A 17 11.99 19.49 10.03
CA MET A 17 11.26 18.34 10.58
C MET A 17 9.76 18.38 10.21
N TYR A 18 9.13 19.56 10.24
CA TYR A 18 7.75 19.74 9.77
C TYR A 18 7.61 19.37 8.30
N PHE A 19 8.52 19.87 7.44
CA PHE A 19 8.49 19.57 6.00
C PHE A 19 8.76 18.08 5.72
N MET A 20 9.74 17.49 6.42
CA MET A 20 10.12 16.10 6.24
C MET A 20 9.10 15.13 6.81
N MET A 21 8.25 15.49 7.78
CA MET A 21 7.22 14.61 8.32
C MET A 21 5.89 14.71 7.56
N ILE A 22 5.47 15.91 7.16
CA ILE A 22 4.20 16.12 6.42
C ILE A 22 4.21 15.46 5.05
N ARG A 23 5.35 15.50 4.35
CA ARG A 23 5.47 14.94 3.00
C ARG A 23 5.34 13.41 2.97
N PRO A 24 6.03 12.61 3.80
CA PRO A 24 5.87 11.16 3.84
C PRO A 24 4.54 10.73 4.46
N GLN A 25 4.02 11.46 5.45
CA GLN A 25 2.71 11.11 6.06
C GLN A 25 1.57 11.21 5.05
N LYS A 26 1.53 12.28 4.24
CA LYS A 26 0.53 12.43 3.18
C LYS A 26 0.60 11.28 2.18
N LYS A 27 1.80 10.92 1.71
CA LYS A 27 2.01 9.82 0.75
C LYS A 27 1.54 8.46 1.28
N ALA A 28 1.71 8.19 2.57
CA ALA A 28 1.23 6.95 3.21
C ALA A 28 -0.30 6.91 3.36
N ALA A 29 -0.91 8.03 3.74
CA ALA A 29 -2.37 8.16 3.83
C ALA A 29 -3.03 8.03 2.45
N ASP A 30 -2.46 8.68 1.43
CA ASP A 30 -2.94 8.63 0.05
C ASP A 30 -2.84 7.22 -0.53
N LYS A 31 -1.74 6.50 -0.26
CA LYS A 31 -1.57 5.10 -0.68
C LYS A 31 -2.65 4.21 -0.07
N THR A 32 -2.93 4.38 1.22
CA THR A 32 -3.98 3.61 1.90
C THR A 32 -5.34 3.93 1.29
N LYS A 33 -5.67 5.21 1.10
CA LYS A 33 -6.94 5.64 0.50
C LYS A 33 -7.14 5.08 -0.91
N ASN A 34 -6.10 5.13 -1.75
CA ASN A 34 -6.14 4.62 -3.11
C ASN A 34 -6.35 3.10 -3.16
N MET A 35 -5.70 2.37 -2.25
CA MET A 35 -5.91 0.93 -2.10
C MET A 35 -7.34 0.62 -1.65
N LEU A 36 -7.90 1.42 -0.73
CA LEU A 36 -9.27 1.23 -0.29
C LEU A 36 -10.27 1.47 -1.43
N SER A 37 -10.00 2.42 -2.33
CA SER A 37 -10.86 2.71 -3.49
C SER A 37 -10.75 1.71 -4.63
N SER A 38 -9.66 0.95 -4.75
CA SER A 38 -9.48 -0.02 -5.83
C SER A 38 -10.15 -1.37 -5.56
N MET A 39 -10.66 -1.61 -4.35
CA MET A 39 -11.34 -2.85 -3.98
C MET A 39 -12.67 -3.03 -4.72
N LYS A 40 -12.90 -4.24 -5.22
CA LYS A 40 -14.14 -4.64 -5.92
C LYS A 40 -14.74 -5.90 -5.30
N LYS A 41 -16.03 -6.13 -5.55
CA LYS A 41 -16.70 -7.38 -5.19
C LYS A 41 -16.04 -8.54 -5.94
N GLY A 42 -15.76 -9.64 -5.24
CA GLY A 42 -15.08 -10.81 -5.78
C GLY A 42 -13.56 -10.81 -5.64
N ASP A 43 -12.95 -9.71 -5.18
CA ASP A 43 -11.50 -9.70 -4.95
C ASP A 43 -11.14 -10.57 -3.75
N GLY A 44 -10.09 -11.38 -3.90
CA GLY A 44 -9.45 -12.04 -2.77
C GLY A 44 -8.73 -11.00 -1.93
N ILE A 45 -8.86 -11.03 -0.62
CA ILE A 45 -8.22 -10.07 0.28
C ILE A 45 -7.60 -10.73 1.49
N VAL A 46 -6.65 -10.01 2.08
CA VAL A 46 -6.02 -10.37 3.36
C VAL A 46 -6.20 -9.21 4.32
N THR A 47 -6.78 -9.48 5.48
CA THR A 47 -6.96 -8.49 6.54
C THR A 47 -5.65 -8.26 7.31
N ILE A 48 -5.59 -7.20 8.13
CA ILE A 48 -4.43 -6.91 8.98
C ILE A 48 -4.09 -8.06 9.94
N GLY A 49 -5.11 -8.81 10.39
CA GLY A 49 -4.94 -10.00 11.24
C GLY A 49 -4.48 -11.25 10.48
N GLY A 50 -4.25 -11.16 9.17
CA GLY A 50 -3.88 -12.30 8.34
C GLY A 50 -5.06 -13.20 7.98
N LEU A 51 -6.31 -12.76 8.15
CA LEU A 51 -7.49 -13.50 7.68
C LEU A 51 -7.57 -13.40 6.16
N HIS A 52 -7.70 -14.54 5.50
CA HIS A 52 -7.91 -14.62 4.06
C HIS A 52 -9.40 -14.81 3.76
N GLY A 53 -9.91 -14.09 2.77
CA GLY A 53 -11.29 -14.24 2.33
C GLY A 53 -11.55 -13.55 1.00
N VAL A 54 -12.80 -13.52 0.60
CA VAL A 54 -13.25 -12.87 -0.64
C VAL A 54 -14.26 -11.80 -0.32
N ILE A 55 -14.20 -10.65 -1.00
CA ILE A 55 -15.18 -9.58 -0.82
C ILE A 55 -16.53 -10.01 -1.41
N ASP A 56 -17.55 -10.05 -0.57
CA ASP A 56 -18.93 -10.33 -0.98
C ASP A 56 -19.70 -9.02 -1.25
N GLU A 57 -19.61 -8.07 -0.31
CA GLU A 57 -20.29 -6.79 -0.41
C GLU A 57 -19.40 -5.63 0.07
N LEU A 58 -19.56 -4.47 -0.56
CA LEU A 58 -18.92 -3.22 -0.17
C LEU A 58 -20.01 -2.18 0.13
N ASN A 59 -19.94 -1.57 1.30
CA ASN A 59 -20.79 -0.44 1.68
C ASN A 59 -19.92 0.82 1.75
N GLU A 60 -20.17 1.76 0.83
CA GLU A 60 -19.40 3.01 0.75
C GLU A 60 -19.82 4.05 1.78
N THR A 61 -21.10 4.05 2.18
CA THR A 61 -21.68 4.98 3.16
C THR A 61 -21.08 4.74 4.55
N ASP A 62 -21.10 3.49 4.99
CA ASP A 62 -20.63 3.10 6.32
C ASP A 62 -19.13 2.73 6.33
N LYS A 63 -18.48 2.74 5.16
CA LYS A 63 -17.08 2.34 4.95
C LYS A 63 -16.79 0.92 5.47
N THR A 64 -17.76 0.02 5.32
CA THR A 64 -17.65 -1.40 5.69
C THR A 64 -17.55 -2.29 4.47
N VAL A 65 -17.02 -3.49 4.68
CA VAL A 65 -16.86 -4.55 3.68
C VAL A 65 -17.28 -5.87 4.31
N VAL A 66 -18.11 -6.62 3.61
CA VAL A 66 -18.51 -7.97 4.00
C VAL A 66 -17.59 -8.95 3.30
N ILE A 67 -16.90 -9.77 4.09
CA ILE A 67 -15.95 -10.77 3.62
C ILE A 67 -16.58 -12.14 3.83
N ASN A 68 -16.55 -12.96 2.79
CA ASN A 68 -16.87 -14.38 2.86
C ASN A 68 -15.61 -15.19 3.18
N CYS A 69 -15.66 -15.90 4.31
CA CYS A 69 -14.64 -16.85 4.75
C CYS A 69 -15.31 -18.23 4.87
N GLU A 70 -15.22 -19.04 3.82
CA GLU A 70 -15.74 -20.43 3.80
C GLU A 70 -17.22 -20.55 4.19
N GLY A 71 -18.06 -19.61 3.75
CA GLY A 71 -19.50 -19.60 4.04
C GLY A 71 -19.89 -18.81 5.29
N ILE A 72 -18.92 -18.23 6.00
CA ILE A 72 -19.16 -17.27 7.08
C ILE A 72 -19.00 -15.86 6.52
N PHE A 73 -20.05 -15.05 6.66
CA PHE A 73 -20.04 -13.65 6.26
C PHE A 73 -19.74 -12.77 7.47
N LEU A 74 -18.65 -12.02 7.38
CA LEU A 74 -18.19 -11.14 8.46
C LEU A 74 -18.04 -9.71 7.94
N THR A 75 -18.61 -8.76 8.67
CA THR A 75 -18.50 -7.34 8.35
C THR A 75 -17.27 -6.75 9.03
N PHE A 76 -16.37 -6.20 8.23
CA PHE A 76 -15.19 -5.49 8.67
C PHE A 76 -15.23 -4.05 8.18
N GLU A 77 -14.46 -3.18 8.81
CA GLU A 77 -14.21 -1.85 8.25
C GLU A 77 -13.26 -1.96 7.06
N ARG A 78 -13.41 -1.10 6.06
CA ARG A 78 -12.51 -1.09 4.88
C ARG A 78 -11.05 -0.89 5.29
N ARG A 79 -10.78 -0.12 6.35
CA ARG A 79 -9.41 0.08 6.88
C ARG A 79 -8.75 -1.19 7.42
N ALA A 80 -9.53 -2.24 7.72
CA ALA A 80 -9.01 -3.51 8.22
C ALA A 80 -8.43 -4.40 7.11
N ILE A 81 -8.56 -4.00 5.84
CA ILE A 81 -7.99 -4.72 4.70
C ILE A 81 -6.54 -4.28 4.50
N ALA A 82 -5.62 -5.24 4.59
CA ALA A 82 -4.18 -4.98 4.48
C ALA A 82 -3.67 -5.12 3.05
N ARG A 83 -4.15 -6.13 2.31
CA ARG A 83 -3.75 -6.39 0.92
C ARG A 83 -4.91 -6.95 0.10
N ILE A 84 -4.95 -6.59 -1.18
CA ILE A 84 -5.82 -7.20 -2.19
C ILE A 84 -4.97 -8.23 -2.93
N LYS A 85 -5.45 -9.47 -2.98
CA LYS A 85 -4.90 -10.55 -3.77
C LYS A 85 -5.55 -10.47 -5.15
N ASP A 86 -5.02 -9.58 -5.97
CA ASP A 86 -5.39 -9.50 -7.37
C ASP A 86 -4.96 -10.82 -8.05
N LEU A 87 -5.88 -11.49 -8.74
CA LEU A 87 -5.60 -12.77 -9.41
C LEU A 87 -4.84 -12.61 -10.74
N ALA A 88 -4.38 -11.39 -11.07
CA ALA A 88 -3.65 -11.10 -12.30
C ALA A 88 -2.13 -10.99 -12.07
N VAL A 89 -1.43 -11.98 -12.59
CA VAL A 89 0.02 -12.05 -12.89
C VAL A 89 0.53 -10.73 -13.49
N ALA A 90 1.41 -10.01 -12.80
CA ALA A 90 2.15 -8.88 -13.38
C ALA A 90 3.45 -8.51 -12.62
N SER A 91 4.22 -9.48 -12.11
CA SER A 91 5.62 -9.20 -11.67
C SER A 91 6.63 -10.26 -12.14
N THR A 92 6.45 -10.80 -13.34
CA THR A 92 7.34 -11.83 -13.93
C THR A 92 8.15 -11.31 -15.13
N ILE A 93 8.33 -10.00 -15.34
CA ILE A 93 9.11 -9.49 -16.50
C ILE A 93 10.31 -8.62 -16.09
N GLU A 94 10.89 -8.83 -14.91
CA GLU A 94 12.24 -8.30 -14.62
C GLU A 94 13.08 -9.43 -14.00
N THR A 95 14.23 -9.72 -14.59
CA THR A 95 15.36 -10.59 -14.12
C THR A 95 15.60 -11.96 -14.79
N PHE A 96 15.28 -12.19 -16.07
CA PHE A 96 15.87 -13.36 -16.76
C PHE A 96 16.16 -13.15 -18.27
N GLU A 97 16.97 -12.16 -18.58
CA GLU A 97 17.93 -12.24 -19.71
C GLU A 97 19.30 -12.37 -19.02
N ALA A 98 19.81 -13.56 -18.69
CA ALA A 98 20.38 -14.56 -19.61
C ALA A 98 21.34 -13.90 -20.60
N GLU A 99 22.54 -13.62 -20.10
CA GLU A 99 23.78 -13.43 -20.84
C GLU A 99 23.96 -14.60 -21.82
N PRO A 100 23.97 -14.41 -23.16
CA PRO A 100 24.43 -15.43 -24.07
C PRO A 100 25.97 -15.39 -24.09
N GLU A 101 26.55 -16.23 -23.24
CA GLU A 101 27.89 -16.79 -23.44
C GLU A 101 27.84 -17.66 -24.71
N ASP A 102 28.02 -17.06 -25.88
CA ASP A 102 28.14 -17.80 -27.14
C ASP A 102 29.61 -18.17 -27.34
N SER A 103 30.06 -19.14 -26.55
CA SER A 103 31.14 -20.03 -26.94
C SER A 103 30.52 -21.15 -27.77
N ASP A 104 30.63 -21.07 -29.10
CA ASP A 104 30.81 -22.26 -29.94
C ASP A 104 31.22 -21.85 -31.37
N LEU A 105 32.53 -21.63 -31.49
CA LEU A 105 33.29 -22.02 -32.68
C LEU A 105 32.93 -23.47 -33.08
N ASN A 106 32.04 -23.69 -34.05
CA ASN A 106 32.18 -24.77 -35.05
C ASN A 106 31.16 -24.72 -36.20
N ARG A 107 31.41 -23.92 -37.25
CA ARG A 107 31.16 -24.33 -38.64
C ARG A 107 31.81 -23.42 -39.67
#